data_AF-A0A9P5MS67-F1
#
_entry.id   AF-A0A9P5MS67-F1
#
_cell.length_a   1.000
_cell.length_b   1.000
_cell.length_c   1.000
_cell.angle_alpha   90.00
_cell.angle_beta   90.00
_cell.angle_gamma   90.00
#
_symmetry.space_group_name_H-M   'P 1'
#
loop_
_entity.id
_entity.type
_entity.pdbx_description
1 polymer ?
#
loop_
_entity_poly.entity_id
_entity_poly.type
_entity_poly.pdbx_seq_one_letter_code
_entity_poly.pdbx_strand_id
1 'polypeptide(L)'
;MRLGDTYDEVASHVGLEPLKRFKDAGTFEIHRSRIPTNLFKSIVQDMDIMLAQYGSPEEQMTKEARSRFFSPIFNCLVAQFTFALRNDPETSIKGHYPTQGGIEYLFKTYGAVAVLFIKMKHSMKSNEECLKAIAQIIAECSVFDLNNCHDNVSSPIHCILSDGSVFEFFKYERMPKPTFLCGCFHGDPTHLKHGLHLPDFTMMETCLPFIVQLCWICKTIFDVMLSTHIAGLKAYRCNQLEKEGKKEGLMKRSSIDGWDQAILSGKHAQAMFQQAEGQHKEGNVDAADATVDQGLLALKESTGAVLTNYKSEYIMTGWDDNEVGKK
;
A
#
# COMPACT_ATOMS: atom_id res chain seq x y z
N MET A 1 -13.72 18.68 -8.11
CA MET A 1 -13.94 18.29 -6.70
C MET A 1 -13.33 19.37 -5.82
N ARG A 2 -14.04 19.90 -4.82
CA ARG A 2 -13.62 21.09 -4.04
C ARG A 2 -13.44 20.71 -2.56
N LEU A 3 -12.67 21.49 -1.81
CA LEU A 3 -12.69 21.40 -0.34
C LEU A 3 -14.13 21.52 0.16
N GLY A 4 -14.61 20.51 0.89
CA GLY A 4 -15.93 20.52 1.51
C GLY A 4 -16.86 19.40 1.08
N ASP A 5 -16.44 18.55 0.14
CA ASP A 5 -17.28 17.45 -0.32
C ASP A 5 -17.63 16.52 0.86
N THR A 6 -18.93 16.44 1.14
CA THR A 6 -19.52 15.60 2.17
C THR A 6 -19.60 14.16 1.70
N TYR A 7 -19.71 13.22 2.63
CA TYR A 7 -19.92 11.82 2.27
C TYR A 7 -21.11 11.63 1.33
N ASP A 8 -22.18 12.39 1.55
CA ASP A 8 -23.42 12.30 0.77
C ASP A 8 -23.22 12.70 -0.70
N GLU A 9 -22.33 13.66 -0.97
CA GLU A 9 -22.02 14.09 -2.33
C GLU A 9 -21.20 13.04 -3.09
N VAL A 10 -20.27 12.38 -2.41
CA VAL A 10 -19.29 11.50 -3.08
C VAL A 10 -19.71 10.03 -3.15
N ALA A 11 -20.55 9.58 -2.21
CA ALA A 11 -20.96 8.18 -2.10
C ALA A 11 -21.59 7.64 -3.39
N SER A 12 -22.50 8.43 -4.00
CA SER A 12 -23.19 8.03 -5.23
C SER A 12 -22.26 7.83 -6.43
N HIS A 13 -21.10 8.50 -6.45
CA HIS A 13 -20.12 8.37 -7.53
C HIS A 13 -19.41 7.02 -7.55
N VAL A 14 -19.38 6.34 -6.41
CA VAL A 14 -18.76 5.01 -6.24
C VAL A 14 -19.78 3.90 -5.95
N GLY A 15 -21.05 4.15 -6.30
CA GLY A 15 -22.13 3.17 -6.17
C GLY A 15 -22.59 2.92 -4.74
N LEU A 16 -22.29 3.81 -3.80
CA LEU A 16 -22.77 3.77 -2.42
C LEU A 16 -24.01 4.67 -2.25
N GLU A 17 -24.87 4.34 -1.29
CA GLU A 17 -26.06 5.09 -0.92
C GLU A 17 -25.75 6.07 0.23
N PRO A 18 -25.83 7.40 0.01
CA PRO A 18 -25.57 8.42 1.04
C PRO A 18 -26.23 8.14 2.40
N LEU A 19 -27.53 7.79 2.38
CA LEU A 19 -28.34 7.55 3.57
C LEU A 19 -27.89 6.32 4.38
N LYS A 20 -27.18 5.38 3.76
CA LYS A 20 -26.68 4.18 4.43
C LYS A 20 -25.36 4.43 5.15
N ARG A 21 -24.74 5.61 4.99
CA ARG A 21 -23.56 6.03 5.75
C ARG A 21 -22.47 4.95 5.77
N PHE A 22 -22.11 4.46 4.58
CA PHE A 22 -21.09 3.43 4.32
C PHE A 22 -21.43 1.99 4.74
N LYS A 23 -22.59 1.73 5.34
CA LYS A 23 -22.97 0.37 5.77
C LYS A 23 -23.28 -0.59 4.61
N ASP A 24 -23.44 -0.05 3.41
CA ASP A 24 -23.66 -0.75 2.15
C ASP A 24 -22.40 -1.00 1.33
N ALA A 25 -21.23 -0.59 1.83
CA ALA A 25 -19.97 -0.86 1.17
C ALA A 25 -19.76 -2.37 0.98
N GLY A 26 -19.49 -2.76 -0.27
CA GLY A 26 -19.00 -4.08 -0.60
C GLY A 26 -17.66 -4.36 0.08
N THR A 27 -17.21 -5.60 0.02
CA THR A 27 -15.94 -6.00 0.64
C THR A 27 -14.98 -6.63 -0.33
N PHE A 28 -13.69 -6.49 -0.03
CA PHE A 28 -12.65 -7.31 -0.62
C PHE A 28 -11.87 -8.03 0.49
N GLU A 29 -11.33 -9.19 0.15
CA GLU A 29 -10.57 -10.00 1.10
C GLU A 29 -9.17 -9.42 1.29
N ILE A 30 -8.80 -9.17 2.55
CA ILE A 30 -7.43 -8.82 2.93
C ILE A 30 -6.70 -10.04 3.47
N HIS A 31 -5.43 -10.17 3.11
CA HIS A 31 -4.57 -11.25 3.56
C HIS A 31 -3.42 -10.72 4.39
N ARG A 32 -2.75 -11.62 5.10
CA ARG A 32 -1.48 -11.33 5.78
C ARG A 32 -0.40 -12.07 5.04
N SER A 33 0.59 -11.33 4.55
CA SER A 33 1.80 -11.90 3.96
C SER A 33 2.90 -11.86 5.01
N ARG A 34 3.43 -13.03 5.42
CA ARG A 34 4.50 -13.10 6.43
C ARG A 34 5.71 -12.33 5.92
N ILE A 35 6.22 -11.42 6.75
CA ILE A 35 7.47 -10.70 6.47
C ILE A 35 8.65 -11.36 7.20
N PRO A 36 9.89 -11.21 6.71
CA PRO A 36 11.08 -11.71 7.40
C PRO A 36 11.16 -11.18 8.83
N THR A 37 11.52 -12.05 9.78
CA THR A 37 11.67 -11.68 11.19
C THR A 37 12.66 -10.54 11.37
N ASN A 38 13.77 -10.55 10.64
CA ASN A 38 14.77 -9.48 10.70
C ASN A 38 14.23 -8.15 10.16
N LEU A 39 13.42 -8.16 9.10
CA LEU A 39 12.77 -6.95 8.59
C LEU A 39 11.83 -6.35 9.64
N PHE A 40 11.01 -7.19 10.29
CA PHE A 40 10.12 -6.71 11.34
C PHE A 40 10.88 -6.16 12.55
N LYS A 41 11.97 -6.83 12.96
CA LYS A 41 12.85 -6.31 14.03
C LYS A 41 13.41 -4.93 13.70
N SER A 42 13.86 -4.72 12.45
CA SER A 42 14.32 -3.40 12.01
C SER A 42 13.23 -2.33 12.10
N ILE A 43 11.98 -2.65 11.71
CA ILE A 43 10.85 -1.73 11.87
C ILE A 43 10.66 -1.35 13.34
N VAL A 44 10.68 -2.31 14.26
CA VAL A 44 10.52 -2.06 15.70
C VAL A 44 11.68 -1.21 16.24
N GLN A 45 12.92 -1.49 15.85
CA GLN A 45 14.09 -0.71 16.25
C GLN A 45 14.01 0.75 15.76
N ASP A 46 13.59 0.96 14.52
CA ASP A 46 13.40 2.31 13.98
C ASP A 46 12.24 3.03 14.68
N MET A 47 11.19 2.31 15.10
CA MET A 47 10.12 2.87 15.92
C MET A 47 10.59 3.26 17.32
N ASP A 48 11.53 2.54 17.95
CA ASP A 48 12.15 2.97 19.22
C ASP A 48 12.88 4.30 19.05
N ILE A 49 13.56 4.51 17.92
CA ILE A 49 14.20 5.79 17.58
C ILE A 49 13.13 6.88 17.44
N MET A 50 12.03 6.59 16.74
CA MET A 50 10.92 7.55 16.60
C MET A 50 10.26 7.87 17.95
N LEU A 51 10.13 6.89 18.84
CA LEU A 51 9.60 7.07 20.18
C LEU A 51 10.47 8.03 20.99
N ALA A 52 11.80 7.87 20.93
CA ALA A 52 12.74 8.77 21.58
C ALA A 52 12.70 10.20 21.02
N GLN A 53 12.38 10.36 19.72
CA GLN A 53 12.35 11.66 19.04
C GLN A 53 11.02 12.41 19.22
N TYR A 54 9.89 11.70 19.14
CA TYR A 54 8.56 12.31 19.06
C TYR A 54 7.67 12.02 20.27
N GLY A 55 8.10 11.19 21.21
CA GLY A 55 7.27 10.71 22.31
C GLY A 55 6.24 9.67 21.85
N SER A 56 5.39 9.25 22.77
CA SER A 56 4.35 8.25 22.48
C SER A 56 3.30 8.83 21.50
N PRO A 57 2.59 8.00 20.72
CA PRO A 57 1.54 8.48 19.81
C PRO A 57 0.48 9.37 20.47
N GLU A 58 0.21 9.16 21.76
CA GLU A 58 -0.76 9.95 22.53
C GLU A 58 -0.25 11.36 22.89
N GLU A 59 1.07 11.51 23.07
CA GLU A 59 1.74 12.78 23.38
C GLU A 59 1.93 13.66 22.14
N GLN A 60 1.81 13.08 20.95
CA GLN A 60 2.04 13.76 19.69
C GLN A 60 0.87 14.68 19.32
N MET A 61 1.06 15.97 19.55
CA MET A 61 0.04 17.02 19.28
C MET A 61 -0.17 17.32 17.79
N THR A 62 0.75 16.88 16.93
CA THR A 62 0.71 17.18 15.48
C THR A 62 0.58 15.92 14.65
N LYS A 63 -0.16 16.04 13.53
CA LYS A 63 -0.31 14.96 12.54
C LYS A 63 1.04 14.57 11.93
N GLU A 64 1.90 15.56 11.71
CA GLU A 64 3.23 15.35 11.15
C GLU A 64 4.11 14.49 12.06
N ALA A 65 4.14 14.78 13.37
CA ALA A 65 4.88 13.94 14.33
C ALA A 65 4.36 12.50 14.33
N ARG A 66 3.04 12.31 14.29
CA ARG A 66 2.42 10.99 14.22
C ARG A 66 2.71 10.25 12.92
N SER A 67 2.65 10.95 11.80
CA SER A 67 3.03 10.41 10.50
C SER A 67 4.48 9.91 10.49
N ARG A 68 5.40 10.73 11.01
CA ARG A 68 6.82 10.39 11.10
C ARG A 68 7.08 9.21 12.02
N PHE A 69 6.36 9.13 13.14
CA PHE A 69 6.42 8.00 14.06
C PHE A 69 6.12 6.66 13.37
N PHE A 70 5.13 6.63 12.47
CA PHE A 70 4.78 5.42 11.72
C PHE A 70 5.54 5.24 10.40
N SER A 71 6.36 6.22 10.00
CA SER A 71 7.16 6.15 8.77
C SER A 71 8.07 4.90 8.64
N PRO A 72 8.64 4.32 9.73
CA PRO A 72 9.45 3.12 9.62
C PRO A 72 8.71 1.93 9.00
N ILE A 73 7.41 1.76 9.31
CA ILE A 73 6.59 0.69 8.72
C ILE A 73 6.64 0.79 7.20
N PHE A 74 6.36 1.98 6.67
CA PHE A 74 6.27 2.19 5.24
C PHE A 74 7.63 2.12 4.55
N ASN A 75 8.64 2.77 5.13
CA ASN A 75 9.98 2.88 4.55
C ASN A 75 10.66 1.51 4.47
N CYS A 76 10.58 0.69 5.52
CA CYS A 76 11.19 -0.63 5.52
C CYS A 76 10.46 -1.60 4.57
N LEU A 77 9.12 -1.54 4.51
CA LEU A 77 8.33 -2.41 3.65
C LEU A 77 8.50 -2.06 2.17
N VAL A 78 8.42 -0.77 1.81
CA VAL A 78 8.59 -0.33 0.41
C VAL A 78 9.99 -0.65 -0.12
N ALA A 79 11.02 -0.62 0.73
CA ALA A 79 12.38 -0.96 0.35
C ALA A 79 12.51 -2.39 -0.23
N GLN A 80 11.63 -3.32 0.13
CA GLN A 80 11.62 -4.68 -0.43
C GLN A 80 11.25 -4.72 -1.91
N PHE A 81 10.58 -3.68 -2.41
CA PHE A 81 10.18 -3.54 -3.82
C PHE A 81 11.22 -2.80 -4.66
N THR A 82 12.38 -2.48 -4.09
CA THR A 82 13.45 -1.71 -4.74
C THR A 82 12.93 -0.36 -5.28
N PHE A 83 12.85 -0.18 -6.59
CA PHE A 83 12.33 1.01 -7.26
C PHE A 83 10.95 0.75 -7.91
N ALA A 84 10.42 -0.47 -7.84
CA ALA A 84 9.18 -0.85 -8.53
C ALA A 84 7.93 -0.25 -7.87
N LEU A 85 7.97 -0.11 -6.55
CA LEU A 85 7.01 0.66 -5.75
C LEU A 85 7.77 1.81 -5.11
N ARG A 86 7.28 3.04 -5.30
CA ARG A 86 7.96 4.25 -4.78
C ARG A 86 7.02 5.09 -3.98
N ASN A 87 7.45 5.51 -2.81
CA ASN A 87 6.80 6.62 -2.13
C ASN A 87 7.13 7.91 -2.89
N ASP A 88 6.12 8.55 -3.43
CA ASP A 88 6.18 9.91 -3.96
C ASP A 88 5.75 10.83 -2.81
N PRO A 89 6.69 11.34 -1.99
CA PRO A 89 6.34 12.24 -0.90
C PRO A 89 5.61 13.43 -1.53
N GLU A 90 4.51 13.90 -0.93
CA GLU A 90 3.65 14.95 -1.49
C GLU A 90 4.49 16.03 -2.20
N THR A 91 4.61 15.93 -3.53
CA THR A 91 4.78 17.12 -4.35
C THR A 91 3.43 17.76 -4.25
N SER A 92 3.27 18.64 -3.25
CA SER A 92 2.14 19.56 -3.06
C SER A 92 1.36 19.61 -4.35
N ILE A 93 0.26 18.83 -4.45
CA ILE A 93 -0.56 18.86 -5.65
C ILE A 93 -0.86 20.34 -5.80
N LYS A 94 -0.28 21.00 -6.82
CA LYS A 94 -0.31 22.46 -6.99
C LYS A 94 -1.73 22.96 -7.32
N GLY A 95 -2.75 22.20 -6.93
CA GLY A 95 -4.15 22.55 -6.93
C GLY A 95 -4.52 23.32 -5.67
N HIS A 96 -4.26 24.63 -5.71
CA HIS A 96 -4.96 25.75 -5.06
C HIS A 96 -5.41 25.75 -3.58
N TYR A 97 -5.39 24.67 -2.82
CA TYR A 97 -5.65 24.72 -1.38
C TYR A 97 -4.89 23.63 -0.65
N PRO A 98 -3.97 23.96 0.26
CA PRO A 98 -3.49 22.99 1.24
C PRO A 98 -4.70 22.60 2.11
N THR A 99 -5.38 21.51 1.76
CA THR A 99 -6.34 20.85 2.64
C THR A 99 -5.60 20.58 3.95
N GLN A 100 -6.16 21.03 5.07
CA GLN A 100 -5.57 20.94 6.41
C GLN A 100 -5.53 19.49 6.98
N GLY A 101 -5.25 18.50 6.13
CA GLY A 101 -5.04 17.11 6.46
C GLY A 101 -4.91 16.26 5.19
N GLY A 102 -3.77 16.43 4.52
CA GLY A 102 -3.39 15.81 3.24
C GLY A 102 -3.06 14.31 3.32
N ILE A 103 -2.59 13.81 2.18
CA ILE A 103 -2.16 12.43 1.95
C ILE A 103 -0.73 12.32 2.48
N GLU A 104 -0.43 11.33 3.30
CA GLU A 104 0.92 11.29 3.92
C GLU A 104 1.90 10.44 3.10
N TYR A 105 1.42 9.35 2.52
CA TYR A 105 2.23 8.49 1.66
C TYR A 105 1.46 8.14 0.39
N LEU A 106 2.09 8.39 -0.75
CA LEU A 106 1.52 8.10 -2.07
C LEU A 106 2.46 7.13 -2.76
N PHE A 107 2.08 5.87 -2.90
CA PHE A 107 2.92 4.91 -3.59
C PHE A 107 2.50 4.74 -5.05
N LYS A 108 3.49 4.87 -5.92
CA LYS A 108 3.33 4.66 -7.36
C LYS A 108 4.00 3.36 -7.80
N THR A 109 3.35 2.64 -8.70
CA THR A 109 3.92 1.53 -9.47
C THR A 109 3.97 1.91 -10.94
N TYR A 110 5.16 1.90 -11.52
CA TYR A 110 5.38 2.20 -12.95
C TYR A 110 4.75 3.52 -13.45
N GLY A 111 4.75 4.55 -12.60
CA GLY A 111 4.20 5.88 -12.89
C GLY A 111 2.74 6.08 -12.49
N ALA A 112 1.99 5.00 -12.27
CA ALA A 112 0.60 5.07 -11.82
C ALA A 112 0.50 5.00 -10.29
N VAL A 113 -0.45 5.72 -9.72
CA VAL A 113 -0.76 5.64 -8.29
C VAL A 113 -1.40 4.28 -8.00
N ALA A 114 -0.86 3.58 -7.00
CA ALA A 114 -1.23 2.20 -6.68
C ALA A 114 -1.68 2.04 -5.23
N VAL A 115 -0.99 2.69 -4.28
CA VAL A 115 -1.41 2.74 -2.87
C VAL A 115 -1.47 4.19 -2.41
N LEU A 116 -2.54 4.52 -1.72
CA LEU A 116 -2.80 5.83 -1.15
C LEU A 116 -2.95 5.70 0.37
N PHE A 117 -1.97 6.19 1.12
CA PHE A 117 -2.06 6.24 2.57
C PHE A 117 -2.57 7.61 3.00
N ILE A 118 -3.78 7.63 3.56
CA ILE A 118 -4.45 8.88 3.93
C ILE A 118 -4.55 8.98 5.45
N LYS A 119 -3.76 9.92 5.96
CA LYS A 119 -4.05 10.83 7.07
C LYS A 119 -4.20 10.22 8.47
N MET A 120 -3.16 10.40 9.27
CA MET A 120 -3.16 10.33 10.74
C MET A 120 -4.02 11.47 11.32
N LYS A 121 -5.34 11.27 11.47
CA LYS A 121 -6.16 12.21 12.25
C LYS A 121 -5.80 12.07 13.74
N HIS A 122 -5.82 13.17 14.50
CA HIS A 122 -5.47 13.16 15.94
C HIS A 122 -6.38 12.22 16.75
N SER A 123 -7.61 11.96 16.27
CA SER A 123 -8.49 10.88 16.73
C SER A 123 -9.75 10.85 15.85
N MET A 124 -10.22 9.67 15.40
CA MET A 124 -11.54 9.54 14.76
C MET A 124 -12.62 9.24 15.80
N LYS A 125 -12.93 10.20 16.67
CA LYS A 125 -13.80 9.95 17.84
C LYS A 125 -15.27 9.81 17.47
N SER A 126 -15.67 10.26 16.29
CA SER A 126 -17.06 10.22 15.83
C SER A 126 -17.21 9.55 14.47
N ASN A 127 -18.35 8.88 14.26
CA ASN A 127 -18.75 8.36 12.95
C ASN A 127 -18.75 9.45 11.86
N GLU A 128 -19.04 10.71 12.22
CA GLU A 128 -19.05 11.82 11.28
C GLU A 128 -17.63 12.16 10.78
N GLU A 129 -16.63 12.12 11.67
CA GLU A 129 -15.24 12.33 11.27
C GLU A 129 -14.69 11.20 10.42
N CYS A 130 -15.11 9.95 10.69
CA CYS A 130 -14.82 8.78 9.88
C CYS A 130 -15.42 8.94 8.47
N LEU A 131 -16.71 9.25 8.35
CA LEU A 131 -17.35 9.47 7.04
C LEU A 131 -16.72 10.62 6.26
N LYS A 132 -16.34 11.72 6.92
CA LYS A 132 -15.58 12.80 6.27
C LYS A 132 -14.21 12.34 5.78
N ALA A 133 -13.55 11.42 6.49
CA ALA A 133 -12.28 10.85 6.05
C ALA A 133 -12.49 9.92 4.84
N ILE A 134 -13.49 9.04 4.89
CA ILE A 134 -13.87 8.18 3.76
C ILE A 134 -14.25 9.02 2.54
N ALA A 135 -15.01 10.09 2.72
CA ALA A 135 -15.38 10.99 1.64
C ALA A 135 -14.15 11.61 0.95
N GLN A 136 -13.19 12.06 1.76
CA GLN A 136 -11.90 12.55 1.29
C GLN A 136 -11.14 11.47 0.51
N ILE A 137 -11.07 10.23 1.03
CA ILE A 137 -10.40 9.12 0.34
C ILE A 137 -11.05 8.84 -1.01
N ILE A 138 -12.38 8.76 -1.08
CA ILE A 138 -13.10 8.54 -2.34
C ILE A 138 -12.78 9.64 -3.35
N ALA A 139 -12.79 10.90 -2.90
CA ALA A 139 -12.46 12.04 -3.74
C ALA A 139 -11.04 11.94 -4.32
N GLU A 140 -10.05 11.66 -3.47
CA GLU A 140 -8.65 11.53 -3.87
C GLU A 140 -8.44 10.31 -4.79
N CYS A 141 -8.96 9.12 -4.42
CA CYS A 141 -8.82 7.92 -5.25
C CYS A 141 -9.51 8.15 -6.63
N SER A 142 -10.58 8.96 -6.74
CA SER A 142 -11.19 9.36 -8.02
C SER A 142 -10.29 10.28 -8.86
N VAL A 143 -9.65 11.30 -8.27
CA VAL A 143 -8.69 12.18 -8.96
C VAL A 143 -7.50 11.38 -9.48
N PHE A 144 -6.94 10.49 -8.65
CA PHE A 144 -5.82 9.65 -9.06
C PHE A 144 -6.20 8.63 -10.13
N ASP A 145 -7.40 8.05 -10.09
CA ASP A 145 -7.88 7.16 -11.14
C ASP A 145 -8.02 7.88 -12.49
N LEU A 146 -8.51 9.13 -12.48
CA LEU A 146 -8.54 9.97 -13.68
C LEU A 146 -7.12 10.24 -14.22
N ASN A 147 -6.17 10.57 -13.35
CA ASN A 147 -4.77 10.79 -13.73
C ASN A 147 -4.14 9.51 -14.30
N ASN A 148 -4.31 8.37 -13.63
CA ASN A 148 -3.85 7.07 -14.12
C ASN A 148 -4.42 6.76 -15.51
N CYS A 149 -5.71 7.06 -15.74
CA CYS A 149 -6.35 6.86 -17.03
C CYS A 149 -5.85 7.81 -18.13
N HIS A 150 -5.40 9.02 -17.80
CA HIS A 150 -4.71 9.88 -18.77
C HIS A 150 -3.43 9.23 -19.30
N ASP A 151 -2.75 8.43 -18.47
CA ASP A 151 -1.59 7.63 -18.86
C ASP A 151 -1.97 6.26 -19.47
N ASN A 152 -3.27 6.06 -19.72
CA ASN A 152 -3.91 4.80 -20.14
C ASN A 152 -3.78 3.66 -19.13
N VAL A 153 -3.36 3.91 -17.88
CA VAL A 153 -3.20 2.87 -16.86
C VAL A 153 -4.51 2.68 -16.11
N SER A 154 -5.09 1.49 -16.19
CA SER A 154 -6.24 1.09 -15.36
C SER A 154 -5.79 0.08 -14.32
N SER A 155 -5.63 0.51 -13.07
CA SER A 155 -5.30 -0.34 -11.93
C SER A 155 -6.16 0.05 -10.73
N PRO A 156 -6.61 -0.90 -9.89
CA PRO A 156 -7.18 -0.56 -8.60
C PRO A 156 -6.26 0.29 -7.76
N ILE A 157 -6.83 1.22 -6.99
CA ILE A 157 -6.12 2.03 -6.00
C ILE A 157 -6.48 1.48 -4.63
N HIS A 158 -5.48 1.03 -3.89
CA HIS A 158 -5.66 0.62 -2.51
C HIS A 158 -5.47 1.82 -1.60
N CYS A 159 -6.41 2.07 -0.70
CA CYS A 159 -6.39 3.23 0.16
C CYS A 159 -6.31 2.73 1.63
N ILE A 160 -5.38 3.24 2.46
CA ILE A 160 -5.25 2.87 3.89
C ILE A 160 -5.55 4.11 4.73
N LEU A 161 -6.49 3.98 5.65
CA LEU A 161 -6.87 5.03 6.59
C LEU A 161 -6.41 4.65 8.00
N SER A 162 -5.76 5.58 8.68
CA SER A 162 -5.34 5.34 10.06
C SER A 162 -5.28 6.62 10.88
N ASP A 163 -5.63 6.56 12.15
CA ASP A 163 -5.37 7.61 13.15
C ASP A 163 -4.19 7.29 14.08
N GLY A 164 -3.47 6.21 13.78
CA GLY A 164 -2.36 5.67 14.57
C GLY A 164 -2.78 4.55 15.53
N SER A 165 -4.07 4.40 15.84
CA SER A 165 -4.57 3.29 16.66
C SER A 165 -5.41 2.31 15.85
N VAL A 166 -6.05 2.73 14.77
CA VAL A 166 -6.80 1.83 13.87
C VAL A 166 -6.25 1.92 12.45
N PHE A 167 -6.19 0.81 11.72
CA PHE A 167 -5.79 0.73 10.31
C PHE A 167 -6.89 0.09 9.48
N GLU A 168 -7.61 0.90 8.72
CA GLU A 168 -8.69 0.46 7.82
C GLU A 168 -8.20 0.41 6.37
N PHE A 169 -8.65 -0.60 5.64
CA PHE A 169 -8.19 -0.87 4.27
C PHE A 169 -9.36 -0.69 3.31
N PHE A 170 -9.11 -0.01 2.19
CA PHE A 170 -10.09 0.25 1.16
C PHE A 170 -9.52 -0.08 -0.21
N LYS A 171 -10.41 -0.33 -1.17
CA LYS A 171 -10.05 -0.54 -2.56
C LYS A 171 -11.02 0.22 -3.46
N TYR A 172 -10.48 1.08 -4.32
CA TYR A 172 -11.20 1.77 -5.36
C TYR A 172 -10.96 1.03 -6.70
N GLU A 173 -12.03 0.65 -7.39
CA GLU A 173 -11.96 0.00 -8.70
C GLU A 173 -12.84 0.74 -9.71
N ARG A 174 -12.42 0.80 -10.98
CA ARG A 174 -13.11 1.60 -12.01
C ARG A 174 -14.22 0.87 -12.78
N MET A 175 -14.39 -0.45 -12.69
CA MET A 175 -15.03 -1.22 -13.78
C MET A 175 -16.40 -1.83 -13.45
N PRO A 176 -17.42 -1.72 -14.34
CA PRO A 176 -17.61 -0.72 -15.43
C PRO A 176 -18.00 0.67 -14.90
N LYS A 177 -18.23 0.78 -13.59
CA LYS A 177 -18.48 2.01 -12.85
C LYS A 177 -17.56 2.00 -11.63
N PRO A 178 -17.18 3.17 -11.09
CA PRO A 178 -16.41 3.23 -9.87
C PRO A 178 -17.11 2.48 -8.72
N THR A 179 -16.35 1.66 -8.00
CA THR A 179 -16.76 1.00 -6.77
C THR A 179 -15.75 1.29 -5.69
N PHE A 180 -16.23 1.36 -4.45
CA PHE A 180 -15.38 1.56 -3.28
C PHE A 180 -15.70 0.48 -2.25
N LEU A 181 -14.69 -0.34 -1.95
CA LEU A 181 -14.82 -1.57 -1.17
C LEU A 181 -14.04 -1.45 0.13
N CYS A 182 -14.57 -2.05 1.20
CA CYS A 182 -13.91 -2.16 2.50
C CYS A 182 -13.16 -3.50 2.62
N GLY A 183 -11.96 -3.49 3.17
CA GLY A 183 -11.15 -4.69 3.40
C GLY A 183 -11.66 -5.48 4.60
N CYS A 184 -11.78 -6.81 4.47
CA CYS A 184 -12.16 -7.70 5.56
C CYS A 184 -11.33 -8.98 5.55
N PHE A 185 -10.94 -9.51 6.71
CA PHE A 185 -10.28 -10.82 6.74
C PHE A 185 -11.30 -11.92 6.49
N HIS A 186 -10.80 -13.04 5.99
CA HIS A 186 -11.61 -14.23 5.79
C HIS A 186 -12.32 -14.67 7.08
N GLY A 187 -13.64 -14.83 7.02
CA GLY A 187 -14.45 -15.27 8.16
C GLY A 187 -14.84 -14.16 9.15
N ASP A 188 -14.40 -12.92 8.95
CA ASP A 188 -14.83 -11.80 9.80
C ASP A 188 -16.35 -11.58 9.65
N PRO A 189 -17.13 -11.58 10.74
CA PRO A 189 -18.54 -11.30 10.65
C PRO A 189 -18.77 -9.84 10.26
N THR A 190 -19.92 -9.56 9.64
CA THR A 190 -20.20 -8.27 8.98
C THR A 190 -20.16 -7.07 9.92
N HIS A 191 -20.33 -7.29 11.23
CA HIS A 191 -20.30 -6.27 12.28
C HIS A 191 -18.92 -6.08 12.92
N LEU A 192 -17.93 -6.94 12.61
CA LEU A 192 -16.53 -6.82 13.09
C LEU A 192 -15.59 -6.40 11.97
N LYS A 193 -16.11 -5.81 10.89
CA LYS A 193 -15.34 -5.23 9.77
C LYS A 193 -14.60 -3.94 10.17
N HIS A 194 -14.09 -3.90 11.38
CA HIS A 194 -13.28 -2.82 11.90
C HIS A 194 -11.83 -3.11 11.55
N GLY A 195 -11.08 -2.07 11.18
CA GLY A 195 -9.67 -2.18 10.84
C GLY A 195 -8.81 -2.84 11.93
N LEU A 196 -7.52 -3.02 11.65
CA LEU A 196 -6.59 -3.56 12.63
C LEU A 196 -6.34 -2.54 13.73
N HIS A 197 -6.50 -2.96 14.98
CA HIS A 197 -6.28 -2.11 16.15
C HIS A 197 -4.85 -2.27 16.67
N LEU A 198 -4.11 -1.16 16.72
CA LEU A 198 -2.84 -1.02 17.40
C LEU A 198 -3.09 -0.44 18.80
N PRO A 199 -2.94 -1.24 19.85
CA PRO A 199 -3.32 -0.81 21.18
C PRO A 199 -2.25 0.11 21.78
N ASP A 200 -2.63 1.01 22.68
CA ASP A 200 -1.65 1.90 23.29
C ASP A 200 -0.73 1.12 24.24
N PHE A 201 0.57 1.14 23.95
CA PHE A 201 1.58 0.43 24.72
C PHE A 201 1.86 1.11 26.07
N THR A 202 1.53 2.39 26.25
CA THR A 202 1.75 3.09 27.53
C THR A 202 0.77 2.63 28.62
N MET A 203 -0.39 2.12 28.22
CA MET A 203 -1.40 1.54 29.12
C MET A 203 -1.20 0.05 29.41
N MET A 204 -0.11 -0.57 28.94
CA MET A 204 0.13 -2.01 29.08
C MET A 204 1.21 -2.37 30.08
N GLU A 205 1.06 -3.53 30.73
CA GLU A 205 2.10 -4.12 31.57
C GLU A 205 3.35 -4.53 30.77
N THR A 206 3.17 -4.93 29.49
CA THR A 206 4.26 -5.31 28.59
C THR A 206 4.02 -4.76 27.19
N CYS A 207 5.08 -4.54 26.41
CA CYS A 207 4.96 -4.12 25.01
C CYS A 207 4.54 -5.26 24.06
N LEU A 208 4.42 -6.49 24.54
CA LEU A 208 4.17 -7.66 23.70
C LEU A 208 2.87 -7.55 22.88
N PRO A 209 1.70 -7.15 23.44
CA PRO A 209 0.48 -7.02 22.65
C PRO A 209 0.60 -5.97 21.54
N PHE A 210 1.26 -4.83 21.82
CA PHE A 210 1.57 -3.82 20.81
C PHE A 210 2.42 -4.39 19.67
N ILE A 211 3.52 -5.06 20.00
CA ILE A 211 4.44 -5.66 19.00
C ILE A 211 3.70 -6.71 18.14
N VAL A 212 2.85 -7.54 18.74
CA VAL A 212 2.07 -8.54 18.00
C VAL A 212 1.10 -7.89 17.02
N GLN A 213 0.35 -6.86 17.45
CA GLN A 213 -0.59 -6.16 16.57
C GLN A 213 0.12 -5.36 15.48
N LEU A 214 1.23 -4.69 15.82
CA LEU A 214 2.09 -4.01 14.85
C LEU A 214 2.60 -4.99 13.78
N CYS A 215 2.98 -6.21 14.18
CA CYS A 215 3.38 -7.25 13.25
C CYS A 215 2.26 -7.60 12.26
N TRP A 216 1.02 -7.73 12.74
CA TRP A 216 -0.14 -8.01 11.87
C TRP A 216 -0.43 -6.87 10.90
N ILE A 217 -0.31 -5.63 11.36
CA ILE A 217 -0.45 -4.44 10.51
C ILE A 217 0.62 -4.44 9.42
N CYS A 218 1.90 -4.65 9.78
CA CYS A 218 3.00 -4.70 8.81
C CYS A 218 2.78 -5.80 7.75
N LYS A 219 2.37 -7.00 8.16
CA LYS A 219 2.07 -8.12 7.25
C LYS A 219 0.90 -7.82 6.30
N THR A 220 -0.11 -7.11 6.77
CA THR A 220 -1.29 -6.74 5.97
C THR A 220 -0.94 -5.63 4.97
N ILE A 221 -0.22 -4.59 5.42
CA ILE A 221 0.28 -3.52 4.54
C ILE A 221 1.20 -4.10 3.46
N PHE A 222 2.09 -5.02 3.82
CA PHE A 222 2.97 -5.68 2.87
C PHE A 222 2.20 -6.49 1.80
N ASP A 223 1.14 -7.21 2.19
CA ASP A 223 0.26 -7.93 1.25
C ASP A 223 -0.47 -7.00 0.28
N VAL A 224 -0.94 -5.85 0.78
CA VAL A 224 -1.52 -4.79 -0.04
C VAL A 224 -0.49 -4.27 -1.04
N MET A 225 0.73 -3.95 -0.58
CA MET A 225 1.82 -3.50 -1.46
C MET A 225 2.14 -4.54 -2.55
N LEU A 226 2.23 -5.82 -2.21
CA LEU A 226 2.41 -6.92 -3.18
C LEU A 226 1.29 -6.97 -4.22
N SER A 227 0.04 -6.89 -3.76
CA SER A 227 -1.14 -6.89 -4.65
C SER A 227 -1.10 -5.72 -5.63
N THR A 228 -0.72 -4.54 -5.17
CA THR A 228 -0.64 -3.32 -5.99
C THR A 228 0.54 -3.33 -6.96
N HIS A 229 1.67 -3.92 -6.58
CA HIS A 229 2.80 -4.19 -7.46
C HIS A 229 2.39 -5.09 -8.63
N ILE A 230 1.72 -6.21 -8.33
CA ILE A 230 1.22 -7.15 -9.36
C ILE A 230 0.17 -6.49 -10.26
N ALA A 231 -0.73 -5.68 -9.70
CA ALA A 231 -1.72 -4.94 -10.47
C ALA A 231 -1.06 -3.91 -11.40
N GLY A 232 -0.08 -3.16 -10.90
CA GLY A 232 0.71 -2.21 -11.67
C GLY A 232 1.46 -2.87 -12.83
N LEU A 233 2.11 -4.01 -12.58
CA LEU A 233 2.77 -4.82 -13.61
C LEU A 233 1.80 -5.19 -14.74
N LYS A 234 0.61 -5.71 -14.38
CA LYS A 234 -0.42 -6.10 -15.36
C LYS A 234 -0.91 -4.89 -16.17
N ALA A 235 -1.22 -3.79 -15.50
CA ALA A 235 -1.74 -2.60 -16.16
C ALA A 235 -0.69 -2.01 -17.12
N TYR A 236 0.57 -1.91 -16.68
CA TYR A 236 1.65 -1.43 -17.53
C TYR A 236 1.88 -2.35 -18.74
N ARG A 237 1.86 -3.67 -18.54
CA ARG A 237 1.97 -4.66 -19.63
C ARG A 237 0.85 -4.50 -20.66
N CYS A 238 -0.41 -4.42 -20.22
CA CYS A 238 -1.55 -4.23 -21.14
C CYS A 238 -1.38 -2.97 -21.99
N ASN A 239 -0.94 -1.87 -21.37
CA ASN A 239 -0.73 -0.61 -22.08
C ASN A 239 0.39 -0.67 -23.12
N GLN A 240 1.46 -1.42 -22.86
CA GLN A 240 2.52 -1.63 -23.86
C GLN A 240 1.96 -2.38 -25.07
N LEU A 241 1.21 -3.46 -24.86
CA LEU A 241 0.58 -4.24 -25.93
C LEU A 241 -0.37 -3.40 -26.80
N GLU A 242 -1.17 -2.51 -26.19
CA GLU A 242 -2.04 -1.59 -26.94
C GLU A 242 -1.28 -0.57 -27.78
N LYS A 243 -0.15 -0.07 -27.28
CA LYS A 243 0.72 0.86 -28.02
C LYS A 243 1.43 0.14 -29.18
N GLU A 244 1.77 -1.14 -29.01
CA GLU A 244 2.40 -1.98 -30.03
C GLU A 244 1.43 -2.39 -31.14
N GLY A 245 0.18 -2.75 -30.82
CA GLY A 245 -0.83 -3.08 -31.83
C GLY A 245 -1.13 -1.94 -32.81
N LYS A 246 -0.80 -0.69 -32.43
CA LYS A 246 -0.88 0.50 -33.29
C LYS A 246 0.40 0.77 -34.09
N LYS A 247 1.51 0.12 -33.76
CA LYS A 247 2.82 0.24 -34.42
C LYS A 247 3.22 -1.12 -34.98
N GLU A 248 2.59 -1.52 -36.08
CA GLU A 248 2.95 -2.74 -36.81
C GLU A 248 4.46 -2.77 -37.10
N GLY A 249 5.18 -3.71 -36.46
CA GLY A 249 6.37 -4.32 -37.08
C GLY A 249 7.75 -4.16 -36.42
N LEU A 250 7.93 -3.49 -35.27
CA LEU A 250 9.31 -3.10 -34.85
C LEU A 250 9.69 -3.26 -33.36
N MET A 251 9.10 -4.20 -32.60
CA MET A 251 9.66 -4.61 -31.30
C MET A 251 9.98 -6.10 -31.20
N LYS A 252 11.14 -6.39 -30.58
CA LYS A 252 11.64 -7.74 -30.30
C LYS A 252 10.76 -8.42 -29.24
N ARG A 253 10.27 -9.63 -29.55
CA ARG A 253 9.50 -10.52 -28.64
C ARG A 253 10.10 -10.62 -27.22
N SER A 254 11.41 -10.52 -27.08
CA SER A 254 12.14 -10.67 -25.82
C SER A 254 11.74 -9.69 -24.70
N SER A 255 11.20 -8.51 -25.03
CA SER A 255 10.79 -7.52 -24.01
C SER A 255 9.41 -7.84 -23.39
N ILE A 256 8.53 -8.51 -24.15
CA ILE A 256 7.21 -8.94 -23.69
C ILE A 256 7.34 -10.11 -22.70
N ASP A 257 8.31 -10.99 -22.93
CA ASP A 257 8.58 -12.14 -22.04
C ASP A 257 9.01 -11.69 -20.63
N GLY A 258 9.75 -10.58 -20.53
CA GLY A 258 10.21 -10.04 -19.24
C GLY A 258 9.08 -9.59 -18.31
N TRP A 259 8.04 -8.94 -18.85
CA TRP A 259 6.88 -8.51 -18.06
C TRP A 259 6.01 -9.68 -17.61
N ASP A 260 5.85 -10.71 -18.44
CA ASP A 260 5.14 -11.94 -18.04
C ASP A 260 5.86 -12.61 -16.89
N GLN A 261 7.18 -12.77 -17.02
CA GLN A 261 8.01 -13.32 -15.97
C GLN A 261 7.90 -12.51 -14.68
N ALA A 262 7.95 -11.17 -14.77
CA ALA A 262 7.78 -10.30 -13.62
C ALA A 262 6.42 -10.50 -12.91
N ILE A 263 5.34 -10.65 -13.67
CA ILE A 263 3.99 -10.90 -13.14
C ILE A 263 3.92 -12.29 -12.48
N LEU A 264 4.48 -13.32 -13.13
CA LEU A 264 4.50 -14.68 -12.61
C LEU A 264 5.31 -14.77 -11.31
N SER A 265 6.54 -14.24 -11.30
CA SER A 265 7.38 -14.19 -10.09
C SER A 265 6.71 -13.35 -8.99
N GLY A 266 6.04 -12.25 -9.32
CA GLY A 266 5.31 -11.42 -8.34
C GLY A 266 4.14 -12.17 -7.68
N LYS A 267 3.32 -12.88 -8.47
CA LYS A 267 2.26 -13.75 -7.95
C LYS A 267 2.81 -14.89 -7.11
N HIS A 268 3.93 -15.49 -7.54
CA HIS A 268 4.59 -16.55 -6.82
C HIS A 268 5.10 -16.07 -5.45
N ALA A 269 5.72 -14.89 -5.41
CA ALA A 269 6.14 -14.25 -4.16
C ALA A 269 4.97 -14.05 -3.20
N GLN A 270 3.85 -13.47 -3.67
CA GLN A 270 2.65 -13.28 -2.85
C GLN A 270 2.12 -14.60 -2.29
N ALA A 271 2.01 -15.65 -3.12
CA ALA A 271 1.56 -16.96 -2.68
C ALA A 271 2.49 -17.55 -1.60
N MET A 272 3.81 -17.42 -1.76
CA MET A 272 4.78 -17.89 -0.78
C MET A 272 4.66 -17.16 0.56
N PHE A 273 4.52 -15.82 0.56
CA PHE A 273 4.35 -15.08 1.81
C PHE A 273 3.04 -15.39 2.54
N GLN A 274 1.95 -15.61 1.81
CA GLN A 274 0.67 -16.03 2.38
C GLN A 274 0.72 -17.47 2.90
N GLN A 275 1.36 -18.38 2.17
CA GLN A 275 1.60 -19.76 2.61
C GLN A 275 2.43 -19.81 3.89
N ALA A 276 3.49 -19.00 3.96
CA ALA A 276 4.34 -18.90 5.14
C ALA A 276 3.57 -18.39 6.36
N GLU A 277 2.61 -17.48 6.18
CA GLU A 277 1.71 -17.07 7.26
C GLU A 277 0.82 -18.23 7.73
N GLY A 278 0.33 -19.07 6.81
CA GLY A 278 -0.40 -20.30 7.14
C GLY A 278 0.43 -21.28 7.97
N GLN A 279 1.63 -21.63 7.49
CA GLN A 279 2.56 -22.52 8.20
C GLN A 279 2.92 -22.00 9.60
N HIS A 280 3.12 -20.69 9.74
CA HIS A 280 3.38 -20.09 11.04
C HIS A 280 2.20 -20.22 12.01
N LYS A 281 0.95 -20.04 11.53
CA LYS A 281 -0.25 -20.25 12.36
C LYS A 281 -0.40 -21.69 12.82
N GLU A 282 0.10 -22.65 12.05
CA GLU A 282 0.14 -24.07 12.39
C GLU A 282 1.30 -24.44 13.35
N GLY A 283 2.16 -23.48 13.71
CA GLY A 283 3.33 -23.70 14.56
C GLY A 283 4.59 -24.18 13.83
N ASN A 284 4.56 -24.29 12.51
CA ASN A 284 5.69 -24.73 11.67
C ASN A 284 6.63 -23.56 11.36
N VAL A 285 7.29 -23.00 12.39
CA VAL A 285 8.07 -21.75 12.28
C VAL A 285 9.24 -21.85 11.29
N ASP A 286 10.04 -22.92 11.35
CA ASP A 286 11.20 -23.08 10.47
C ASP A 286 10.80 -23.19 8.99
N ALA A 287 9.70 -23.91 8.72
CA ALA A 287 9.15 -24.02 7.37
C ALA A 287 8.60 -22.68 6.87
N ALA A 288 7.95 -21.91 7.76
CA ALA A 288 7.46 -20.58 7.44
C ALA A 288 8.61 -19.63 7.07
N ASP A 289 9.71 -19.67 7.82
CA ASP A 289 10.88 -18.82 7.56
C ASP A 289 11.58 -19.20 6.24
N ALA A 290 11.76 -20.50 5.97
CA ALA A 290 12.28 -20.96 4.68
C ALA A 290 11.37 -20.56 3.49
N THR A 291 10.05 -20.56 3.70
CA THR A 291 9.08 -20.15 2.67
C THR A 291 9.10 -18.63 2.45
N VAL A 292 9.33 -17.83 3.50
CA VAL A 292 9.55 -16.38 3.37
C VAL A 292 10.79 -16.08 2.53
N ASP A 293 11.89 -16.82 2.73
CA ASP A 293 13.11 -16.64 1.93
C ASP A 293 12.87 -16.92 0.44
N GLN A 294 12.09 -17.95 0.11
CA GLN A 294 11.66 -18.22 -1.27
C GLN A 294 10.78 -17.09 -1.82
N GLY A 295 9.85 -16.56 -1.01
CA GLY A 295 9.03 -15.40 -1.36
C GLY A 295 9.87 -14.15 -1.68
N LEU A 296 10.92 -13.90 -0.89
CA LEU A 296 11.85 -12.79 -1.14
C LEU A 296 12.65 -12.97 -2.44
N LEU A 297 13.12 -14.19 -2.72
CA LEU A 297 13.81 -14.49 -3.98
C LEU A 297 12.89 -14.23 -5.18
N ALA A 298 11.65 -14.71 -5.13
CA ALA A 298 10.65 -14.48 -6.17
C ALA A 298 10.29 -12.99 -6.33
N LEU A 299 10.23 -12.22 -5.24
CA LEU A 299 10.01 -10.76 -5.30
C LEU A 299 11.20 -10.04 -5.95
N LYS A 300 12.43 -10.45 -5.65
CA LYS A 300 13.65 -9.93 -6.29
C LYS A 300 13.68 -10.25 -7.79
N GLU A 301 13.29 -11.46 -8.17
CA GLU A 301 13.14 -11.82 -9.59
C GLU A 301 12.09 -10.95 -10.28
N SER A 302 10.93 -10.74 -9.64
CA SER A 302 9.84 -9.90 -10.16
C SER A 302 10.31 -8.47 -10.43
N THR A 303 10.99 -7.86 -9.46
CA THR A 303 11.50 -6.48 -9.57
C THR A 303 12.70 -6.37 -10.52
N GLY A 304 13.59 -7.37 -10.54
CA GLY A 304 14.75 -7.43 -11.43
C GLY A 304 14.39 -7.64 -12.91
N ALA A 305 13.38 -8.46 -13.20
CA ALA A 305 12.89 -8.67 -14.57
C ALA A 305 12.35 -7.39 -15.22
N VAL A 306 11.95 -6.41 -14.41
CA VAL A 306 11.49 -5.11 -14.90
C VAL A 306 12.65 -4.16 -15.15
N LEU A 307 13.69 -4.14 -14.30
CA LEU A 307 14.86 -3.25 -14.48
C LEU A 307 15.54 -3.41 -15.83
N THR A 308 15.63 -4.63 -16.32
CA THR A 308 16.25 -4.91 -17.61
C THR A 308 15.46 -4.30 -18.78
N ASN A 309 14.17 -4.01 -18.58
CA ASN A 309 13.26 -3.55 -19.62
C ASN A 309 12.73 -2.12 -19.39
N TYR A 310 12.92 -1.55 -18.20
CA TYR A 310 12.43 -0.22 -17.82
C TYR A 310 13.60 0.76 -17.66
N LYS A 311 13.67 1.76 -18.54
CA LYS A 311 14.62 2.88 -18.38
C LYS A 311 14.14 3.80 -17.28
N SER A 312 14.88 3.81 -16.18
CA SER A 312 14.68 4.74 -15.08
C SER A 312 15.72 5.87 -15.16
N GLU A 313 15.32 7.10 -14.86
CA GLU A 313 16.24 8.26 -14.81
C GLU A 313 17.00 8.38 -13.48
N TYR A 314 16.92 7.37 -12.61
CA TYR A 314 17.43 7.45 -11.23
C TYR A 314 18.87 6.98 -11.11
N ILE A 315 19.60 7.65 -10.20
CA ILE A 315 21.05 7.49 -10.01
C ILE A 315 21.45 6.04 -9.73
N MET A 316 20.68 5.33 -8.90
CA MET A 316 20.99 3.92 -8.55
C MET A 316 20.91 2.95 -9.73
N THR A 317 20.18 3.28 -10.81
CA THR A 317 20.18 2.43 -12.01
C THR A 317 21.48 2.50 -12.80
N GLY A 318 22.35 3.47 -12.51
CA GLY A 318 23.71 3.55 -13.04
C GLY A 318 24.79 3.10 -12.04
N TRP A 319 24.42 2.55 -10.88
CA TRP A 319 25.39 2.07 -9.90
C TRP A 319 26.03 0.76 -10.37
N ASP A 320 27.36 0.75 -10.43
CA ASP A 320 28.18 -0.42 -10.75
C ASP A 320 29.32 -0.52 -9.72
N ASP A 321 29.25 -1.51 -8.83
CA ASP A 321 30.25 -1.72 -7.78
C ASP A 321 31.67 -1.84 -8.34
N ASN A 322 31.82 -2.39 -9.55
CA ASN A 322 33.13 -2.55 -10.19
C ASN A 322 33.69 -1.23 -10.70
N GLU A 323 32.85 -0.32 -11.19
CA GLU A 323 33.29 0.99 -11.67
C GLU A 323 33.52 1.96 -10.51
N VAL A 324 32.72 1.86 -9.44
CA VAL A 324 32.89 2.66 -8.23
C VAL A 324 34.16 2.27 -7.48
N GLY A 325 34.46 0.98 -7.35
CA GLY A 325 35.65 0.48 -6.64
C GLY A 325 36.99 0.69 -7.38
N LYS A 326 36.96 1.13 -8.65
CA LYS A 326 38.16 1.42 -9.46
C LYS A 326 38.74 2.82 -9.26
N LYS A 327 38.09 3.69 -8.49
CA LYS A 327 38.55 5.05 -8.17
C LYS A 327 39.04 5.13 -6.73
#